data_AF-A0A131XG81-F1
#
_entry.id   AF-A0A131XG81-F1
#
_cell.length_a   1.000
_cell.length_b   1.000
_cell.length_c   1.000
_cell.angle_alpha   90.00
_cell.angle_beta   90.00
_cell.angle_gamma   90.00
#
_symmetry.space_group_name_H-M   'P 1'
#
loop_
_entity.id
_entity.type
_entity.pdbx_description
1 polymer ?
#
loop_
_entity_poly.entity_id
_entity_poly.type
_entity_poly.pdbx_seq_one_letter_code
_entity_poly.pdbx_strand_id
1 'polypeptide(L)'
;LQAGCLLANAFFCTFPRRNTLKKDSEYANYPDINFNRLFSGPSDEARKIEKLKCIINYFRRITKEEPTGMLTFHRRCLSEPYEWSSARNKLRNLFVSESGFIEREGQGMLQVDFANKFIGGGVLGGGCVQEEIRFMMCPELIVSRLFTEALGSREVLVINGAEQFNATSGYAGQFAWKEDFKDEVPRDPWERRCTEVVAMDALCFSNSHEQYLPDSILRELNKAYCGFHCPPEVPLAQRSAIATGNWGCGAFRGDPQLKAVIQLMAASVAGRDLVYFTFGDKQLCQRLRAAHDLLTKRGVTVGYLYKLLEQYSLRRSPYARPDEFHLFEYLRRHCTP
;
A
#
# COMPACT_ATOMS: atom_id res chain seq x y z
N LEU A 1 17.38 -14.29 -11.02
CA LEU A 1 17.37 -14.39 -12.51
C LEU A 1 15.98 -14.57 -13.14
N GLN A 2 15.15 -15.54 -12.71
CA GLN A 2 13.88 -15.90 -13.38
C GLN A 2 12.92 -14.72 -13.63
N ALA A 3 12.73 -13.84 -12.64
CA ALA A 3 11.92 -12.64 -12.80
C ALA A 3 12.44 -11.74 -13.93
N GLY A 4 13.76 -11.58 -14.06
CA GLY A 4 14.39 -10.85 -15.15
C GLY A 4 14.09 -11.43 -16.52
N CYS A 5 14.15 -12.75 -16.68
CA CYS A 5 13.79 -13.43 -17.93
C CYS A 5 12.30 -13.24 -18.29
N LEU A 6 11.41 -13.33 -17.31
CA LEU A 6 9.97 -13.09 -17.51
C LEU A 6 9.70 -11.64 -17.89
N LEU A 7 10.37 -10.68 -17.24
CA LEU A 7 10.23 -9.27 -17.57
C LEU A 7 10.83 -8.93 -18.94
N ALA A 8 11.89 -9.59 -19.37
CA ALA A 8 12.40 -9.44 -20.74
C ALA A 8 11.34 -9.91 -21.77
N ASN A 9 10.68 -11.05 -21.53
CA ASN A 9 9.55 -11.50 -22.35
C ASN A 9 8.39 -10.50 -22.36
N ALA A 10 8.06 -9.91 -21.20
CA ALA A 10 7.05 -8.86 -21.06
C ALA A 10 7.42 -7.59 -21.84
N PHE A 11 8.69 -7.19 -21.79
CA PHE A 11 9.23 -6.03 -22.51
C PHE A 11 9.06 -6.19 -24.02
N PHE A 12 9.38 -7.38 -24.56
CA PHE A 12 9.17 -7.72 -25.97
C PHE A 12 7.73 -8.14 -26.31
N CYS A 13 6.79 -8.00 -25.36
CA CYS A 13 5.36 -8.24 -25.56
C CYS A 13 5.00 -9.68 -26.00
N THR A 14 5.74 -10.67 -25.51
CA THR A 14 5.65 -12.07 -25.98
C THR A 14 4.62 -12.92 -25.25
N PHE A 15 4.02 -12.44 -24.15
CA PHE A 15 3.01 -13.24 -23.43
C PHE A 15 1.71 -13.33 -24.25
N PRO A 16 1.32 -14.54 -24.70
CA PRO A 16 0.10 -14.72 -25.50
C PRO A 16 -1.15 -14.54 -24.66
N ARG A 17 -2.29 -14.23 -25.30
CA ARG A 17 -3.60 -14.02 -24.63
C ARG A 17 -3.67 -12.86 -23.63
N ARG A 18 -2.61 -12.03 -23.53
CA ARG A 18 -2.51 -10.89 -22.60
C ARG A 18 -2.70 -9.50 -23.23
N ASN A 19 -3.23 -9.45 -24.46
CA ASN A 19 -3.31 -8.20 -25.24
C ASN A 19 -4.75 -7.79 -25.61
N THR A 20 -5.74 -8.66 -25.39
CA THR A 20 -7.13 -8.35 -25.73
C THR A 20 -7.81 -7.58 -24.60
N LEU A 21 -8.63 -6.59 -24.94
CA LEU A 21 -9.43 -5.82 -23.98
C LEU A 21 -10.86 -6.38 -23.82
N LYS A 22 -11.14 -7.53 -24.42
CA LYS A 22 -12.44 -8.20 -24.33
C LYS A 22 -12.70 -8.69 -22.91
N LYS A 23 -13.88 -8.37 -22.36
CA LYS A 23 -14.25 -8.68 -20.97
C LYS A 23 -14.46 -10.18 -20.71
N ASP A 24 -14.77 -10.94 -21.74
CA ASP A 24 -14.95 -12.40 -21.74
C ASP A 24 -13.65 -13.17 -22.03
N SER A 25 -12.50 -12.48 -22.10
CA SER A 25 -11.22 -13.14 -22.29
C SER A 25 -10.70 -13.82 -21.02
N GLU A 26 -9.90 -14.87 -21.21
CA GLU A 26 -9.30 -15.70 -20.15
C GLU A 26 -8.58 -14.87 -19.06
N TYR A 27 -7.91 -13.77 -19.45
CA TYR A 27 -7.14 -12.93 -18.55
C TYR A 27 -7.81 -11.56 -18.28
N ALA A 28 -9.11 -11.41 -18.52
CA ALA A 28 -9.81 -10.14 -18.32
C ALA A 28 -9.76 -9.63 -16.86
N ASN A 29 -9.59 -10.54 -15.89
CA ASN A 29 -9.45 -10.20 -14.47
C ASN A 29 -7.98 -10.17 -13.98
N TYR A 30 -7.01 -10.14 -14.89
CA TYR A 30 -5.58 -9.97 -14.59
C TYR A 30 -5.08 -8.62 -15.09
N PRO A 31 -4.06 -8.03 -14.44
CA PRO A 31 -3.42 -6.82 -14.94
C PRO A 31 -2.68 -7.06 -16.27
N ASP A 32 -2.44 -6.00 -17.05
CA ASP A 32 -1.58 -6.03 -18.23
C ASP A 32 -0.15 -6.45 -17.83
N ILE A 33 0.50 -7.34 -18.59
CA ILE A 33 1.92 -7.69 -18.37
C ILE A 33 2.84 -7.24 -19.50
N ASN A 34 2.36 -7.20 -20.75
CA ASN A 34 3.14 -6.75 -21.90
C ASN A 34 3.34 -5.22 -21.89
N PHE A 35 4.52 -4.75 -22.32
CA PHE A 35 4.95 -3.36 -22.13
C PHE A 35 4.47 -2.42 -23.25
N ASN A 36 3.63 -2.87 -24.18
CA ASN A 36 3.19 -2.10 -25.35
C ASN A 36 2.59 -0.72 -25.01
N ARG A 37 1.94 -0.58 -23.84
CA ARG A 37 1.37 0.70 -23.37
C ARG A 37 2.43 1.67 -22.83
N LEU A 38 3.61 1.18 -22.48
CA LEU A 38 4.75 2.00 -22.05
C LEU A 38 5.42 2.67 -23.26
N PHE A 39 5.31 2.05 -24.44
CA PHE A 39 5.93 2.52 -25.69
C PHE A 39 5.04 3.46 -26.52
N SER A 40 3.82 3.75 -26.08
CA SER A 40 2.80 4.48 -26.87
C SER A 40 2.21 5.65 -26.09
N GLY A 41 1.75 6.70 -26.77
CA GLY A 41 0.97 7.82 -26.20
C GLY A 41 1.75 9.14 -26.05
N PRO A 42 1.35 10.23 -26.73
CA PRO A 42 2.09 11.50 -26.73
C PRO A 42 1.85 12.36 -25.48
N SER A 43 0.71 12.24 -24.80
CA SER A 43 0.33 13.13 -23.70
C SER A 43 1.06 12.86 -22.37
N ASP A 44 1.71 11.71 -22.23
CA ASP A 44 2.46 11.31 -21.04
C ASP A 44 3.89 10.81 -21.34
N GLU A 45 4.41 11.20 -22.51
CA GLU A 45 5.71 10.78 -23.05
C GLU A 45 6.87 11.06 -22.09
N ALA A 46 6.98 12.30 -21.59
CA ALA A 46 8.08 12.71 -20.71
C ALA A 46 8.25 11.77 -19.50
N ARG A 47 7.15 11.36 -18.90
CA ARG A 47 7.14 10.46 -17.75
C ARG A 47 7.39 9.00 -18.14
N LYS A 48 6.91 8.57 -19.30
CA LYS A 48 7.20 7.22 -19.83
C LYS A 48 8.67 7.06 -20.17
N ILE A 49 9.33 8.11 -20.64
CA ILE A 49 10.80 8.13 -20.83
C ILE A 49 11.51 7.87 -19.50
N GLU A 50 11.10 8.53 -18.41
CA GLU A 50 11.71 8.32 -17.08
C GLU A 50 11.48 6.89 -16.56
N LYS A 51 10.30 6.32 -16.80
CA LYS A 51 10.04 4.90 -16.51
C LYS A 51 10.90 3.96 -17.35
N LEU A 52 11.07 4.24 -18.64
CA LEU A 52 11.93 3.46 -19.52
C LEU A 52 13.38 3.48 -19.04
N LYS A 53 13.89 4.62 -18.56
CA LYS A 53 15.23 4.68 -17.93
C LYS A 53 15.34 3.70 -16.75
N CYS A 54 14.32 3.62 -15.88
CA CYS A 54 14.29 2.68 -14.76
C CYS A 54 14.35 1.21 -15.23
N ILE A 55 13.54 0.86 -16.23
CA ILE A 55 13.46 -0.50 -16.80
C ILE A 55 14.77 -0.87 -17.51
N ILE A 56 15.32 0.03 -18.31
CA ILE A 56 16.59 -0.19 -19.01
C ILE A 56 17.75 -0.34 -18.01
N ASN A 57 17.79 0.46 -16.94
CA ASN A 57 18.81 0.30 -15.91
C ASN A 57 18.70 -1.07 -15.22
N TYR A 58 17.49 -1.53 -14.90
CA TYR A 58 17.26 -2.87 -14.37
C TYR A 58 17.82 -3.95 -15.30
N PHE A 59 17.42 -3.95 -16.59
CA PHE A 59 17.94 -4.93 -17.55
C PHE A 59 19.46 -4.85 -17.72
N ARG A 60 20.03 -3.64 -17.77
CA ARG A 60 21.48 -3.44 -17.84
C ARG A 60 22.19 -4.08 -16.64
N ARG A 61 21.63 -3.96 -15.43
CA ARG A 61 22.22 -4.55 -14.23
C ARG A 61 22.18 -6.07 -14.26
N ILE A 62 20.99 -6.65 -14.46
CA ILE A 62 20.83 -8.11 -14.37
C ILE A 62 21.48 -8.89 -15.51
N THR A 63 21.79 -8.23 -16.63
CA THR A 63 22.52 -8.82 -17.77
C THR A 63 24.02 -8.67 -17.64
N LYS A 64 24.50 -7.68 -16.88
CA LYS A 64 25.92 -7.50 -16.56
C LYS A 64 26.36 -8.42 -15.42
N GLU A 65 25.52 -8.54 -14.40
CA GLU A 65 25.76 -9.39 -13.23
C GLU A 65 24.46 -10.15 -12.91
N GLU A 66 24.56 -11.48 -12.94
CA GLU A 66 23.39 -12.34 -12.74
C GLU A 66 22.88 -12.22 -11.30
N PRO A 67 21.59 -11.87 -11.08
CA PRO A 67 21.04 -11.77 -9.74
C PRO A 67 20.79 -13.17 -9.14
N THR A 68 21.42 -13.42 -7.99
CA THR A 68 21.37 -14.69 -7.23
C THR A 68 20.26 -14.76 -6.19
N GLY A 69 19.54 -13.66 -5.98
CA GLY A 69 18.50 -13.55 -4.96
C GLY A 69 17.21 -14.31 -5.26
N MET A 70 16.39 -14.43 -4.21
CA MET A 70 15.06 -15.03 -4.28
C MET A 70 13.95 -14.00 -4.03
N LEU A 71 12.80 -14.26 -4.65
CA LEU A 71 11.55 -13.51 -4.46
C LEU A 71 10.46 -14.46 -3.96
N THR A 72 9.62 -13.99 -3.04
CA THR A 72 8.40 -14.70 -2.62
C THR A 72 7.20 -13.82 -2.90
N PHE A 73 6.20 -14.37 -3.59
CA PHE A 73 4.90 -13.74 -3.81
C PHE A 73 3.84 -14.55 -3.08
N HIS A 74 3.16 -13.95 -2.12
CA HIS A 74 2.18 -14.61 -1.29
C HIS A 74 0.84 -13.87 -1.36
N ARG A 75 -0.11 -14.42 -2.12
CA ARG A 75 -1.50 -13.96 -2.09
C ARG A 75 -2.15 -14.45 -0.80
N ARG A 76 -2.55 -13.54 0.07
CA ARG A 76 -3.21 -13.86 1.35
C ARG A 76 -4.67 -13.47 1.26
N CYS A 77 -5.54 -14.28 1.86
CA CYS A 77 -6.97 -14.02 1.96
C CYS A 77 -7.43 -14.27 3.40
N LEU A 78 -8.20 -13.34 3.96
CA LEU A 78 -8.91 -13.62 5.21
C LEU A 78 -10.09 -14.55 4.92
N SER A 79 -10.09 -15.71 5.57
CA SER A 79 -11.19 -16.67 5.48
C SER A 79 -12.50 -16.06 5.95
N GLU A 80 -12.46 -15.32 7.07
CA GLU A 80 -13.60 -14.63 7.67
C GLU A 80 -13.23 -13.17 8.03
N PRO A 81 -14.21 -12.23 7.99
CA PRO A 81 -14.03 -10.90 8.55
C PRO A 81 -13.64 -10.95 10.03
N TYR A 82 -12.84 -9.97 10.48
CA TYR A 82 -12.50 -9.87 11.89
C TYR A 82 -13.66 -9.23 12.68
N GLU A 83 -13.91 -9.71 13.90
CA GLU A 83 -14.97 -9.19 14.77
C GLU A 83 -14.48 -7.94 15.55
N TRP A 84 -14.58 -6.78 14.91
CA TRP A 84 -14.03 -5.51 15.41
C TRP A 84 -14.71 -5.01 16.69
N SER A 85 -16.03 -5.17 16.81
CA SER A 85 -16.82 -4.56 17.89
C SER A 85 -16.46 -5.10 19.28
N SER A 86 -15.93 -6.32 19.34
CA SER A 86 -15.54 -7.04 20.56
C SER A 86 -14.04 -6.96 20.87
N ALA A 87 -13.24 -6.35 19.99
CA ALA A 87 -11.79 -6.32 20.09
C ALA A 87 -11.32 -5.57 21.35
N ARG A 88 -10.58 -6.28 22.22
CA ARG A 88 -10.08 -5.75 23.50
C ARG A 88 -8.67 -5.16 23.42
N ASN A 89 -8.02 -5.29 22.26
CA ASN A 89 -6.67 -4.79 22.03
C ASN A 89 -6.59 -3.29 22.34
N LYS A 90 -5.55 -2.88 23.08
CA LYS A 90 -5.17 -1.47 23.17
C LYS A 90 -4.47 -1.05 21.89
N LEU A 91 -4.45 0.25 21.62
CA LEU A 91 -3.74 0.80 20.46
C LEU A 91 -2.23 0.56 20.62
N ARG A 92 -1.57 0.17 19.52
CA ARG A 92 -0.12 -0.04 19.44
C ARG A 92 0.64 1.28 19.30
N ASN A 93 1.97 1.20 19.37
CA ASN A 93 2.81 2.40 19.26
C ASN A 93 2.64 3.03 17.88
N LEU A 94 2.67 4.35 17.85
CA LEU A 94 2.63 5.15 16.63
C LEU A 94 3.85 6.07 16.60
N PHE A 95 4.65 5.95 15.54
CA PHE A 95 5.54 7.01 15.12
C PHE A 95 4.92 7.71 13.91
N VAL A 96 4.87 9.04 13.92
CA VAL A 96 4.36 9.83 12.80
C VAL A 96 5.37 10.90 12.41
N SER A 97 5.63 11.02 11.11
CA SER A 97 6.57 11.99 10.54
C SER A 97 5.93 12.77 9.40
N GLU A 98 6.23 14.07 9.34
CA GLU A 98 5.85 14.92 8.20
C GLU A 98 6.75 14.71 6.97
N SER A 99 7.95 14.18 7.17
CA SER A 99 8.94 13.94 6.13
C SER A 99 9.35 12.47 6.09
N GLY A 100 10.04 12.08 5.02
CA GLY A 100 10.45 10.71 4.77
C GLY A 100 9.50 9.97 3.83
N PHE A 101 9.94 8.78 3.46
CA PHE A 101 9.33 7.90 2.49
C PHE A 101 9.28 6.48 3.05
N ILE A 102 8.26 5.73 2.65
CA ILE A 102 8.05 4.35 3.11
C ILE A 102 9.23 3.47 2.75
N GLU A 103 9.75 3.60 1.52
CA GLU A 103 10.82 2.78 0.99
C GLU A 103 12.19 3.01 1.65
N ARG A 104 12.43 4.22 2.17
CA ARG A 104 13.73 4.64 2.67
C ARG A 104 13.82 4.53 4.18
N GLU A 105 12.95 5.23 4.89
CA GLU A 105 12.93 5.22 6.35
C GLU A 105 12.24 3.96 6.91
N GLY A 106 11.48 3.23 6.09
CA GLY A 106 10.83 1.96 6.44
C GLY A 106 11.66 0.72 6.17
N GLN A 107 12.99 0.81 6.03
CA GLN A 107 13.85 -0.36 5.81
C GLN A 107 13.69 -1.38 6.96
N GLY A 108 13.50 -2.66 6.62
CA GLY A 108 13.24 -3.74 7.58
C GLY A 108 11.83 -3.77 8.18
N MET A 109 10.97 -2.81 7.83
CA MET A 109 9.55 -2.79 8.18
C MET A 109 8.70 -3.46 7.10
N LEU A 110 7.44 -3.77 7.41
CA LEU A 110 6.46 -4.06 6.37
C LEU A 110 6.08 -2.76 5.64
N GLN A 111 6.46 -2.65 4.38
CA GLN A 111 6.25 -1.45 3.57
C GLN A 111 4.92 -1.55 2.81
N VAL A 112 4.04 -0.58 3.01
CA VAL A 112 2.73 -0.56 2.35
C VAL A 112 2.84 0.01 0.94
N ASP A 113 2.36 -0.77 -0.03
CA ASP A 113 2.06 -0.33 -1.38
C ASP A 113 0.57 0.05 -1.46
N PHE A 114 0.29 1.31 -1.84
CA PHE A 114 -1.06 1.87 -1.96
C PHE A 114 -1.70 1.43 -3.26
N ALA A 115 -1.97 0.13 -3.32
CA ALA A 115 -2.18 -0.57 -4.57
C ALA A 115 -3.51 -0.24 -5.27
N ASN A 116 -3.56 -0.53 -6.55
CA ASN A 116 -4.79 -0.85 -7.25
C ASN A 116 -5.14 -2.33 -7.03
N LYS A 117 -6.43 -2.69 -7.08
CA LYS A 117 -6.83 -4.12 -7.01
C LYS A 117 -6.17 -4.96 -8.11
N PHE A 118 -5.88 -4.34 -9.25
CA PHE A 118 -4.97 -4.88 -10.27
C PHE A 118 -3.55 -4.42 -9.94
N ILE A 119 -2.78 -5.30 -9.27
CA ILE A 119 -1.45 -5.01 -8.75
C ILE A 119 -0.54 -4.23 -9.74
N GLY A 120 0.15 -3.22 -9.25
CA GLY A 120 0.99 -2.31 -10.04
C GLY A 120 0.21 -1.27 -10.83
N GLY A 121 -1.12 -1.23 -10.73
CA GLY A 121 -1.96 -0.18 -11.31
C GLY A 121 -1.62 0.15 -12.76
N GLY A 122 -1.29 1.42 -13.00
CA GLY A 122 -0.91 1.96 -14.30
C GLY A 122 0.60 1.90 -14.60
N VAL A 123 1.37 1.02 -13.97
CA VAL A 123 2.85 0.98 -14.06
C VAL A 123 3.35 0.86 -15.49
N LEU A 124 2.69 0.04 -16.32
CA LEU A 124 3.02 -0.14 -17.75
C LEU A 124 2.34 0.89 -18.67
N GLY A 125 1.69 1.90 -18.11
CA GLY A 125 1.05 2.99 -18.85
C GLY A 125 1.31 4.34 -18.19
N GLY A 126 0.26 5.16 -18.07
CA GLY A 126 0.34 6.51 -17.51
C GLY A 126 0.16 6.63 -15.98
N GLY A 127 0.10 5.53 -15.22
CA GLY A 127 0.08 5.63 -13.74
C GLY A 127 1.46 6.05 -13.23
N CYS A 128 1.59 6.94 -12.24
CA CYS A 128 2.91 7.33 -11.71
C CYS A 128 2.78 7.96 -10.32
N VAL A 129 2.00 7.32 -9.48
CA VAL A 129 1.86 7.69 -8.07
C VAL A 129 2.65 6.67 -7.24
N GLN A 130 2.35 6.54 -5.95
CA GLN A 130 3.15 5.75 -5.03
C GLN A 130 3.38 4.30 -5.49
N GLU A 131 2.34 3.58 -5.92
CA GLU A 131 2.44 2.18 -6.40
C GLU A 131 3.36 2.07 -7.62
N GLU A 132 3.11 2.85 -8.68
CA GLU A 132 3.90 2.72 -9.90
C GLU A 132 5.35 3.19 -9.72
N ILE A 133 5.58 4.19 -8.87
CA ILE A 133 6.94 4.65 -8.53
C ILE A 133 7.67 3.54 -7.80
N ARG A 134 7.04 2.87 -6.82
CA ARG A 134 7.65 1.73 -6.12
C ARG A 134 8.02 0.60 -7.08
N PHE A 135 7.16 0.31 -8.07
CA PHE A 135 7.44 -0.68 -9.10
C PHE A 135 8.52 -0.25 -10.10
N MET A 136 8.77 1.05 -10.29
CA MET A 136 9.92 1.54 -11.05
C MET A 136 11.22 1.48 -10.26
N MET A 137 11.16 1.75 -8.95
CA MET A 137 12.30 1.60 -8.04
C MET A 137 12.75 0.14 -7.95
N CYS A 138 11.78 -0.78 -7.86
CA CYS A 138 11.99 -2.23 -7.76
C CYS A 138 11.26 -2.97 -8.91
N PRO A 139 11.80 -3.00 -10.15
CA PRO A 139 11.11 -3.57 -11.31
C PRO A 139 10.69 -5.03 -11.19
N GLU A 140 11.33 -5.81 -10.32
CA GLU A 140 10.94 -7.18 -10.01
C GLU A 140 9.49 -7.31 -9.52
N LEU A 141 8.93 -6.27 -8.90
CA LEU A 141 7.53 -6.25 -8.48
C LEU A 141 6.55 -6.38 -9.66
N ILE A 142 6.93 -5.92 -10.86
CA ILE A 142 6.09 -5.96 -12.07
C ILE A 142 5.73 -7.40 -12.44
N VAL A 143 6.59 -8.39 -12.14
CA VAL A 143 6.33 -9.80 -12.48
C VAL A 143 5.08 -10.35 -11.78
N SER A 144 4.68 -9.77 -10.64
CA SER A 144 3.43 -10.12 -9.95
C SER A 144 2.20 -10.02 -10.85
N ARG A 145 2.23 -9.10 -11.84
CA ARG A 145 1.15 -8.88 -12.81
C ARG A 145 0.94 -10.07 -13.76
N LEU A 146 1.96 -10.91 -13.91
CA LEU A 146 1.87 -12.07 -14.77
C LEU A 146 0.88 -13.11 -14.21
N PHE A 147 0.85 -13.29 -12.89
CA PHE A 147 0.16 -14.41 -12.23
C PHE A 147 -0.77 -14.00 -11.08
N THR A 148 -0.95 -12.70 -10.80
CA THR A 148 -1.87 -12.24 -9.76
C THR A 148 -3.16 -11.70 -10.37
N GLU A 149 -4.26 -12.46 -10.22
CA GLU A 149 -5.61 -11.98 -10.51
C GLU A 149 -5.96 -10.76 -9.64
N ALA A 150 -6.91 -9.92 -10.05
CA ALA A 150 -7.41 -8.80 -9.26
C ALA A 150 -7.70 -9.21 -7.80
N LEU A 151 -7.25 -8.41 -6.84
CA LEU A 151 -7.43 -8.66 -5.42
C LEU A 151 -8.91 -8.49 -5.03
N GLY A 152 -9.48 -9.50 -4.37
CA GLY A 152 -10.78 -9.43 -3.72
C GLY A 152 -10.76 -8.53 -2.48
N SER A 153 -11.94 -8.25 -1.91
CA SER A 153 -12.10 -7.33 -0.77
C SER A 153 -11.34 -7.74 0.49
N ARG A 154 -11.00 -9.03 0.62
CA ARG A 154 -10.29 -9.63 1.76
C ARG A 154 -8.90 -10.15 1.41
N GLU A 155 -8.40 -9.82 0.22
CA GLU A 155 -7.13 -10.32 -0.29
C GLU A 155 -6.05 -9.26 -0.34
N VAL A 156 -4.80 -9.66 -0.17
CA VAL A 156 -3.63 -8.81 -0.38
C VAL A 156 -2.55 -9.62 -1.09
N LEU A 157 -1.57 -8.94 -1.67
CA LEU A 157 -0.35 -9.59 -2.14
C LEU A 157 0.82 -9.11 -1.28
N VAL A 158 1.53 -10.06 -0.66
CA VAL A 158 2.79 -9.77 0.03
C VAL A 158 3.95 -10.25 -0.81
N ILE A 159 4.94 -9.38 -1.00
CA ILE A 159 6.12 -9.62 -1.83
C ILE A 159 7.37 -9.43 -0.96
N ASN A 160 8.18 -10.49 -0.82
CA ASN A 160 9.43 -10.46 -0.08
C ASN A 160 10.61 -10.61 -1.05
N GLY A 161 11.68 -9.87 -0.80
CA GLY A 161 12.96 -10.06 -1.48
C GLY A 161 13.26 -9.11 -2.64
N ALA A 162 12.33 -8.22 -2.98
CA ALA A 162 12.50 -7.28 -4.08
C ALA A 162 13.70 -6.35 -3.83
N GLU A 163 14.57 -6.24 -4.83
CA GLU A 163 15.71 -5.33 -4.81
C GLU A 163 15.35 -3.98 -5.43
N GLN A 164 15.85 -2.90 -4.83
CA GLN A 164 15.79 -1.58 -5.43
C GLN A 164 16.94 -1.40 -6.43
N PHE A 165 16.60 -1.10 -7.68
CA PHE A 165 17.58 -0.88 -8.75
C PHE A 165 17.73 0.59 -9.12
N ASN A 166 16.74 1.41 -8.80
CA ASN A 166 16.68 2.78 -9.30
C ASN A 166 16.52 3.77 -8.15
N ALA A 167 17.35 4.82 -8.16
CA ALA A 167 17.10 6.02 -7.40
C ALA A 167 16.20 6.93 -8.22
N THR A 168 15.15 7.46 -7.61
CA THR A 168 14.15 8.29 -8.30
C THR A 168 13.85 9.55 -7.47
N SER A 169 13.23 10.54 -8.11
CA SER A 169 12.71 11.72 -7.43
C SER A 169 11.39 12.17 -8.03
N GLY A 170 10.72 13.10 -7.33
CA GLY A 170 9.49 13.70 -7.81
C GLY A 170 8.33 12.71 -7.74
N TYR A 171 7.16 13.19 -8.15
CA TYR A 171 5.91 12.44 -8.03
C TYR A 171 4.99 12.80 -9.20
N ALA A 172 4.21 11.84 -9.69
CA ALA A 172 3.29 12.04 -10.81
C ALA A 172 3.98 12.66 -12.03
N GLY A 173 3.57 13.87 -12.45
CA GLY A 173 4.14 14.54 -13.62
C GLY A 173 5.60 14.98 -13.46
N GLN A 174 6.13 15.00 -12.23
CA GLN A 174 7.51 15.39 -11.93
C GLN A 174 8.43 14.19 -11.68
N PHE A 175 7.93 12.96 -11.85
CA PHE A 175 8.73 11.76 -11.67
C PHE A 175 9.95 11.77 -12.60
N ALA A 176 11.13 11.50 -12.04
CA ALA A 176 12.37 11.40 -12.77
C ALA A 176 13.24 10.27 -12.22
N TRP A 177 13.85 9.50 -13.13
CA TRP A 177 14.95 8.63 -12.80
C TRP A 177 16.19 9.47 -12.51
N LYS A 178 16.95 9.10 -11.46
CA LYS A 178 18.17 9.82 -11.08
C LYS A 178 19.40 9.05 -11.48
N GLU A 179 19.53 7.86 -10.92
CA GLU A 179 20.73 7.06 -11.07
C GLU A 179 20.45 5.60 -10.73
N ASP A 180 21.47 4.80 -10.98
CA ASP A 180 21.52 3.43 -10.49
C ASP A 180 21.54 3.41 -8.96
N PHE A 181 20.82 2.46 -8.35
CA PHE A 181 20.81 2.30 -6.90
C PHE A 181 21.40 0.96 -6.51
N LYS A 182 22.45 0.99 -5.68
CA LYS A 182 23.04 -0.21 -5.09
C LYS A 182 22.34 -0.53 -3.78
N ASP A 183 21.51 -1.56 -3.81
CA ASP A 183 20.75 -2.00 -2.64
C ASP A 183 21.63 -2.79 -1.67
N GLU A 184 21.88 -2.18 -0.50
CA GLU A 184 22.66 -2.74 0.60
C GLU A 184 21.77 -3.40 1.67
N VAL A 185 20.45 -3.52 1.45
CA VAL A 185 19.57 -4.25 2.37
C VAL A 185 20.05 -5.70 2.48
N PRO A 186 20.25 -6.23 3.71
CA PRO A 186 20.74 -7.59 3.91
C PRO A 186 19.78 -8.63 3.34
N ARG A 187 20.29 -9.85 3.11
CA ARG A 187 19.48 -11.00 2.73
C ARG A 187 19.13 -11.85 3.95
N ASP A 188 17.96 -12.49 3.90
CA ASP A 188 17.55 -13.50 4.86
C ASP A 188 18.13 -14.89 4.49
N PRO A 189 17.94 -15.93 5.33
CA PRO A 189 18.45 -17.28 5.04
C PRO A 189 17.88 -17.96 3.78
N TRP A 190 16.86 -17.37 3.14
CA TRP A 190 16.31 -17.84 1.86
C TRP A 190 16.82 -17.00 0.69
N GLU A 191 17.88 -16.21 0.89
CA GLU A 191 18.50 -15.32 -0.10
C GLU A 191 17.58 -14.21 -0.62
N ARG A 192 16.53 -13.87 0.14
CA ARG A 192 15.63 -12.76 -0.17
C ARG A 192 16.17 -11.50 0.49
N ARG A 193 16.18 -10.36 -0.21
CA ARG A 193 16.39 -9.06 0.46
C ARG A 193 15.39 -8.91 1.62
N CYS A 194 15.83 -8.37 2.75
CA CYS A 194 15.00 -8.07 3.92
C CYS A 194 14.07 -6.86 3.69
N THR A 195 13.39 -6.89 2.54
CA THR A 195 12.41 -5.93 2.05
C THR A 195 11.10 -6.69 1.88
N GLU A 196 10.09 -6.31 2.67
CA GLU A 196 8.75 -6.87 2.60
C GLU A 196 7.78 -5.77 2.18
N VAL A 197 7.06 -5.99 1.09
CA VAL A 197 6.05 -5.06 0.55
C VAL A 197 4.69 -5.74 0.62
N VAL A 198 3.68 -5.04 1.12
CA VAL A 198 2.28 -5.46 1.01
C VAL A 198 1.50 -4.54 0.10
N ALA A 199 0.95 -5.11 -0.97
CA ALA A 199 0.00 -4.44 -1.82
C ALA A 199 -1.42 -4.66 -1.30
N MET A 200 -2.05 -3.56 -0.88
CA MET A 200 -3.42 -3.54 -0.42
C MET A 200 -4.17 -2.38 -1.08
N ASP A 201 -5.27 -2.69 -1.77
CA ASP A 201 -6.05 -1.69 -2.50
C ASP A 201 -7.11 -1.05 -1.62
N ALA A 202 -7.17 0.28 -1.59
CA ALA A 202 -8.24 1.03 -0.95
C ALA A 202 -9.48 1.13 -1.88
N LEU A 203 -10.65 1.37 -1.32
CA LEU A 203 -11.82 1.78 -2.10
C LEU A 203 -11.58 3.18 -2.69
N CYS A 204 -12.06 3.39 -3.92
CA CYS A 204 -12.11 4.70 -4.55
C CYS A 204 -13.51 5.30 -4.35
N PHE A 205 -13.58 6.42 -3.64
CA PHE A 205 -14.86 7.04 -3.28
C PHE A 205 -15.22 8.16 -4.24
N SER A 206 -16.45 8.15 -4.75
CA SER A 206 -16.97 9.26 -5.54
C SER A 206 -17.57 10.36 -4.67
N ASN A 207 -18.20 9.97 -3.57
CA ASN A 207 -18.72 10.89 -2.58
C ASN A 207 -18.00 10.70 -1.25
N SER A 208 -17.61 11.81 -0.62
CA SER A 208 -16.81 11.78 0.62
C SER A 208 -17.52 11.16 1.82
N HIS A 209 -18.86 11.05 1.82
CA HIS A 209 -19.61 10.42 2.91
C HIS A 209 -19.63 8.88 2.83
N GLU A 210 -19.48 8.30 1.63
CA GLU A 210 -19.55 6.84 1.39
C GLU A 210 -18.48 6.07 2.17
N GLN A 211 -17.32 6.68 2.39
CA GLN A 211 -16.22 6.07 3.14
C GLN A 211 -16.53 5.87 4.62
N TYR A 212 -17.47 6.63 5.18
CA TYR A 212 -17.88 6.49 6.57
C TYR A 212 -19.00 5.46 6.74
N LEU A 213 -19.58 4.92 5.67
CA LEU A 213 -20.60 3.87 5.79
C LEU A 213 -20.01 2.64 6.51
N PRO A 214 -20.79 1.93 7.34
CA PRO A 214 -20.29 0.78 8.10
C PRO A 214 -19.58 -0.26 7.22
N ASP A 215 -20.17 -0.62 6.07
CA ASP A 215 -19.58 -1.58 5.15
C ASP A 215 -18.23 -1.11 4.57
N SER A 216 -18.10 0.18 4.27
CA SER A 216 -16.86 0.78 3.80
C SER A 216 -15.77 0.72 4.89
N ILE A 217 -16.12 1.10 6.12
CA ILE A 217 -15.19 1.04 7.27
C ILE A 217 -14.74 -0.41 7.51
N LEU A 218 -15.69 -1.35 7.56
CA LEU A 218 -15.43 -2.77 7.77
C LEU A 218 -14.54 -3.36 6.66
N ARG A 219 -14.81 -3.03 5.40
CA ARG A 219 -14.01 -3.46 4.25
C ARG A 219 -12.56 -3.00 4.40
N GLU A 220 -12.36 -1.72 4.70
CA GLU A 220 -11.02 -1.13 4.77
C GLU A 220 -10.23 -1.61 5.98
N LEU A 221 -10.90 -1.82 7.12
CA LEU A 221 -10.32 -2.46 8.30
C LEU A 221 -9.86 -3.89 8.00
N ASN A 222 -10.70 -4.70 7.37
CA ASN A 222 -10.35 -6.08 7.03
C ASN A 222 -9.24 -6.17 5.97
N LYS A 223 -9.24 -5.26 4.98
CA LYS A 223 -8.17 -5.16 3.99
C LYS A 223 -6.82 -4.85 4.65
N ALA A 224 -6.78 -3.81 5.49
CA ALA A 224 -5.58 -3.43 6.22
C ALA A 224 -5.14 -4.55 7.18
N TYR A 225 -6.07 -5.17 7.90
CA TYR A 225 -5.77 -6.28 8.80
C TYR A 225 -5.20 -7.50 8.06
N CYS A 226 -5.76 -7.86 6.90
CA CYS A 226 -5.20 -8.91 6.04
C CYS A 226 -3.75 -8.61 5.65
N GLY A 227 -3.47 -7.36 5.27
CA GLY A 227 -2.13 -6.89 4.92
C GLY A 227 -1.14 -6.91 6.09
N PHE A 228 -1.61 -6.53 7.27
CA PHE A 228 -0.77 -6.41 8.46
C PHE A 228 -0.63 -7.71 9.25
N HIS A 229 -1.46 -8.71 8.94
CA HIS A 229 -1.48 -10.00 9.61
C HIS A 229 -0.07 -10.59 9.67
N CYS A 230 0.32 -10.94 10.89
CA CYS A 230 1.56 -11.63 11.20
C CYS A 230 1.20 -13.00 11.77
N PRO A 231 1.85 -14.09 11.31
CA PRO A 231 1.59 -15.42 11.83
C PRO A 231 1.72 -15.46 13.37
N PRO A 232 0.84 -16.17 14.08
CA PRO A 232 0.83 -16.19 15.54
C PRO A 232 2.13 -16.75 16.14
N GLU A 233 2.86 -17.57 15.39
CA GLU A 233 4.15 -18.15 15.78
C GLU A 233 5.26 -17.11 15.89
N VAL A 234 5.12 -15.96 15.22
CA VAL A 234 6.09 -14.86 15.31
C VAL A 234 5.85 -14.09 16.61
N PRO A 235 6.80 -14.13 17.57
CA PRO A 235 6.69 -13.42 18.84
C PRO A 235 6.49 -11.93 18.63
N LEU A 236 5.71 -11.29 19.49
CA LEU A 236 5.41 -9.85 19.41
C LEU A 236 6.68 -8.98 19.29
N ALA A 237 7.73 -9.33 20.02
CA ALA A 237 9.02 -8.62 20.02
C ALA A 237 9.79 -8.73 18.70
N GLN A 238 9.44 -9.68 17.83
CA GLN A 238 10.08 -9.91 16.53
C GLN A 238 9.22 -9.40 15.36
N ARG A 239 8.01 -8.88 15.63
CA ARG A 239 7.15 -8.31 14.59
C ARG A 239 7.68 -6.93 14.23
N SER A 240 8.14 -6.76 13.00
CA SER A 240 8.56 -5.44 12.53
C SER A 240 7.38 -4.47 12.50
N ALA A 241 7.67 -3.18 12.63
CA ALA A 241 6.66 -2.14 12.43
C ALA A 241 6.11 -2.15 10.99
N ILE A 242 5.03 -1.41 10.77
CA ILE A 242 4.44 -1.17 9.46
C ILE A 242 4.83 0.25 9.03
N ALA A 243 5.51 0.39 7.89
CA ALA A 243 5.78 1.68 7.26
C ALA A 243 4.67 1.99 6.25
N THR A 244 3.89 3.04 6.52
CA THR A 244 2.72 3.42 5.71
C THR A 244 2.51 4.94 5.68
N GLY A 245 1.38 5.39 5.14
CA GLY A 245 0.96 6.78 5.13
C GLY A 245 -0.49 6.92 4.68
N ASN A 246 -0.75 7.93 3.85
CA ASN A 246 -2.07 8.33 3.36
C ASN A 246 -2.68 7.36 2.33
N TRP A 247 -2.84 6.09 2.71
CA TRP A 247 -3.37 4.99 1.91
C TRP A 247 -4.79 5.30 1.39
N GLY A 248 -4.91 5.38 0.07
CA GLY A 248 -6.19 5.65 -0.61
C GLY A 248 -6.66 7.11 -0.56
N CYS A 249 -5.84 8.06 -0.07
CA CYS A 249 -6.29 9.44 0.11
C CYS A 249 -6.05 10.38 -1.08
N GLY A 250 -5.16 10.00 -2.00
CA GLY A 250 -4.87 10.77 -3.21
C GLY A 250 -5.91 10.54 -4.30
N ALA A 251 -5.52 9.81 -5.35
CA ALA A 251 -6.39 9.51 -6.49
C ALA A 251 -7.72 8.83 -6.09
N PHE A 252 -7.76 8.14 -4.95
CA PHE A 252 -8.93 7.40 -4.45
C PHE A 252 -9.81 8.19 -3.47
N ARG A 253 -9.43 9.45 -3.16
CA ARG A 253 -10.26 10.44 -2.46
C ARG A 253 -10.71 10.04 -1.04
N GLY A 254 -10.00 9.13 -0.37
CA GLY A 254 -10.21 8.82 1.05
C GLY A 254 -9.77 9.95 1.99
N ASP A 255 -10.41 10.05 3.15
CA ASP A 255 -10.07 10.95 4.24
C ASP A 255 -8.84 10.43 5.00
N PRO A 256 -7.72 11.19 5.03
CA PRO A 256 -6.52 10.80 5.77
C PRO A 256 -6.75 10.54 7.25
N GLN A 257 -7.69 11.23 7.91
CA GLN A 257 -7.96 11.00 9.33
C GLN A 257 -8.58 9.61 9.54
N LEU A 258 -9.63 9.30 8.77
CA LEU A 258 -10.27 7.98 8.82
C LEU A 258 -9.29 6.86 8.47
N LYS A 259 -8.51 7.02 7.39
CA LYS A 259 -7.54 6.02 6.96
C LYS A 259 -6.42 5.79 7.97
N ALA A 260 -5.95 6.84 8.66
CA ALA A 260 -4.97 6.68 9.73
C ALA A 260 -5.54 5.89 10.92
N VAL A 261 -6.79 6.17 11.33
CA VAL A 261 -7.46 5.44 12.41
C VAL A 261 -7.66 3.97 12.04
N ILE A 262 -8.14 3.69 10.82
CA ILE A 262 -8.34 2.34 10.31
C ILE A 262 -7.03 1.54 10.33
N GLN A 263 -5.94 2.13 9.81
CA GLN A 263 -4.64 1.47 9.80
C GLN A 263 -4.09 1.22 11.21
N LEU A 264 -4.27 2.18 12.13
CA LEU A 264 -3.88 2.03 13.52
C LEU A 264 -4.65 0.91 14.23
N MET A 265 -5.98 0.82 14.01
CA MET A 265 -6.81 -0.27 14.55
C MET A 265 -6.35 -1.63 14.01
N ALA A 266 -6.15 -1.73 12.70
CA ALA A 266 -5.70 -2.96 12.06
C ALA A 266 -4.31 -3.39 12.51
N ALA A 267 -3.36 -2.46 12.60
CA ALA A 267 -2.03 -2.71 13.13
C ALA A 267 -2.10 -3.19 14.59
N SER A 268 -3.02 -2.60 15.37
CA SER A 268 -3.17 -2.95 16.79
C SER A 268 -3.71 -4.36 17.02
N VAL A 269 -4.65 -4.79 16.18
CA VAL A 269 -5.14 -6.17 16.19
C VAL A 269 -4.07 -7.13 15.69
N ALA A 270 -3.31 -6.75 14.65
CA ALA A 270 -2.19 -7.55 14.14
C ALA A 270 -0.98 -7.61 15.09
N GLY A 271 -0.97 -6.83 16.18
CA GLY A 271 0.13 -6.75 17.13
C GLY A 271 1.38 -6.12 16.52
N ARG A 272 1.23 -5.08 15.71
CA ARG A 272 2.34 -4.37 15.05
C ARG A 272 2.28 -2.88 15.38
N ASP A 273 3.45 -2.28 15.53
CA ASP A 273 3.57 -0.84 15.67
C ASP A 273 3.47 -0.16 14.29
N LEU A 274 3.03 1.09 14.27
CA LEU A 274 2.77 1.84 13.04
C LEU A 274 3.75 3.01 12.89
N VAL A 275 4.39 3.10 11.73
CA VAL A 275 5.24 4.20 11.29
C VAL A 275 4.52 4.89 10.13
N TYR A 276 4.03 6.11 10.37
CA TYR A 276 3.13 6.81 9.47
C TYR A 276 3.78 8.07 8.88
N PHE A 277 3.91 8.13 7.57
CA PHE A 277 4.43 9.28 6.84
C PHE A 277 3.28 10.11 6.26
N THR A 278 3.22 11.40 6.58
CA THR A 278 2.16 12.31 6.08
C THR A 278 2.54 13.09 4.82
N PHE A 279 3.74 12.85 4.29
CA PHE A 279 4.22 13.39 3.00
C PHE A 279 4.10 14.92 2.87
N GLY A 280 4.59 15.64 3.87
CA GLY A 280 4.63 17.10 3.94
C GLY A 280 3.45 17.73 4.70
N ASP A 281 2.39 16.97 5.00
CA ASP A 281 1.26 17.49 5.77
C ASP A 281 1.57 17.55 7.27
N LYS A 282 2.10 18.70 7.69
CA LYS A 282 2.44 18.99 9.09
C LYS A 282 1.22 18.97 10.01
N GLN A 283 0.08 19.44 9.51
CA GLN A 283 -1.13 19.59 10.31
C GLN A 283 -1.78 18.23 10.57
N LEU A 284 -1.78 17.33 9.58
CA LEU A 284 -2.17 15.93 9.77
C LEU A 284 -1.21 15.24 10.75
N CYS A 285 0.10 15.43 10.60
CA CYS A 285 1.11 14.83 11.49
C CYS A 285 0.86 15.19 12.96
N GLN A 286 0.69 16.49 13.25
CA GLN A 286 0.42 16.98 14.60
C GLN A 286 -0.91 16.46 15.16
N ARG A 287 -1.99 16.53 14.37
CA ARG A 287 -3.33 16.10 14.83
C ARG A 287 -3.42 14.60 15.03
N LEU A 288 -2.79 13.80 14.17
CA LEU A 288 -2.74 12.34 14.32
C LEU A 288 -1.96 11.95 15.58
N ARG A 289 -0.82 12.59 15.85
CA ARG A 289 -0.07 12.39 17.09
C ARG A 289 -0.92 12.71 18.32
N ALA A 290 -1.54 13.89 18.34
CA ALA A 290 -2.38 14.31 19.46
C ALA A 290 -3.61 13.38 19.67
N ALA A 291 -4.23 12.90 18.59
CA ALA A 291 -5.32 11.94 18.66
C ALA A 291 -4.84 10.59 19.23
N HIS A 292 -3.71 10.07 18.77
CA HIS A 292 -3.13 8.83 19.30
C HIS A 292 -2.76 8.93 20.78
N ASP A 293 -2.07 10.02 21.17
CA ASP A 293 -1.68 10.26 22.57
C ASP A 293 -2.91 10.27 23.50
N LEU A 294 -3.98 10.94 23.07
CA LEU A 294 -5.22 11.00 23.82
C LEU A 294 -5.89 9.63 23.97
N LEU A 295 -6.04 8.89 22.86
CA LEU A 295 -6.68 7.58 22.84
C LEU A 295 -5.88 6.57 23.69
N THR A 296 -4.54 6.63 23.61
CA THR A 296 -3.64 5.78 24.38
C THR A 296 -3.70 6.12 25.88
N LYS A 297 -3.65 7.41 26.24
CA LYS A 297 -3.76 7.87 27.63
C LYS A 297 -5.08 7.47 28.28
N ARG A 298 -6.18 7.48 27.51
CA ARG A 298 -7.51 7.01 27.97
C ARG A 298 -7.65 5.48 27.93
N GLY A 299 -6.63 4.75 27.50
CA GLY A 299 -6.68 3.29 27.42
C GLY A 299 -7.77 2.78 26.48
N VAL A 300 -8.05 3.49 25.38
CA VAL A 300 -9.07 3.08 24.41
C VAL A 300 -8.74 1.72 23.82
N THR A 301 -9.76 0.87 23.71
CA THR A 301 -9.66 -0.41 22.99
C THR A 301 -10.06 -0.22 21.53
N VAL A 302 -9.57 -1.10 20.66
CA VAL A 302 -9.96 -1.12 19.23
C VAL A 302 -11.48 -1.27 19.08
N GLY A 303 -12.13 -2.12 19.87
CA GLY A 303 -13.58 -2.30 19.78
C GLY A 303 -14.39 -1.09 20.25
N TYR A 304 -13.92 -0.35 21.25
CA TYR A 304 -14.54 0.93 21.62
C TYR A 304 -14.35 1.98 20.52
N LEU A 305 -13.16 2.06 19.93
CA LEU A 305 -12.88 2.98 18.82
C LEU A 305 -13.72 2.66 17.59
N TYR A 306 -13.93 1.38 17.28
CA TYR A 306 -14.84 0.94 16.22
C TYR A 306 -16.26 1.46 16.43
N LYS A 307 -16.81 1.31 17.65
CA LYS A 307 -18.15 1.83 18.00
C LYS A 307 -18.24 3.36 17.86
N LEU A 308 -17.18 4.10 18.19
CA LEU A 308 -17.13 5.55 17.97
C LEU A 308 -17.15 5.89 16.46
N LEU A 309 -16.49 5.10 15.61
CA LEU A 309 -16.58 5.27 14.16
C LEU A 309 -17.98 4.99 13.63
N GLU A 310 -18.67 3.96 14.14
CA GLU A 310 -20.08 3.69 13.79
C GLU A 310 -21.00 4.84 14.20
N GLN A 311 -20.81 5.40 15.39
CA GLN A 311 -21.58 6.57 15.85
C GLN A 311 -21.29 7.82 15.00
N TYR A 312 -20.02 8.02 14.62
CA TYR A 312 -19.64 9.13 13.75
C TYR A 312 -20.20 8.97 12.33
N SER A 313 -20.27 7.73 11.82
CA SER A 313 -20.89 7.40 10.53
C SER A 313 -22.33 7.94 10.43
N LEU A 314 -23.13 7.73 11.47
CA LEU A 314 -24.51 8.22 11.53
C LEU A 314 -24.60 9.75 11.38
N ARG A 315 -23.58 10.48 11.84
CA ARG A 315 -23.49 11.95 11.73
C ARG A 315 -22.94 12.43 10.38
N ARG A 316 -22.33 11.55 9.60
CA ARG A 316 -21.84 11.80 8.24
C ARG A 316 -22.83 11.39 7.15
N SER A 317 -24.00 10.90 7.54
CA SER A 317 -25.10 10.62 6.62
C SER A 317 -25.48 11.87 5.81
N PRO A 318 -25.80 11.74 4.50
CA PRO A 318 -26.25 12.87 3.68
C PRO A 318 -27.53 13.54 4.22
N TYR A 319 -28.28 12.85 5.09
CA TYR A 319 -29.47 13.36 5.75
C TYR A 319 -29.21 13.95 7.15
N ALA A 320 -27.98 13.84 7.66
CA ALA A 320 -27.59 14.45 8.92
C ALA A 320 -27.37 15.97 8.73
N ARG A 321 -27.67 16.75 9.76
CA ARG A 321 -27.22 18.15 9.79
C ARG A 321 -25.69 18.17 9.66
N PRO A 322 -25.10 19.10 8.90
CA PRO A 322 -23.65 19.17 8.73
C PRO A 322 -22.98 19.16 10.10
N ASP A 323 -22.27 18.08 10.42
CA ASP A 323 -21.52 18.02 11.67
C ASP A 323 -20.29 18.94 11.52
N GLU A 324 -20.09 19.85 12.48
CA GLU A 324 -19.03 20.86 12.44
C GLU A 324 -17.63 20.26 12.56
N PHE A 325 -17.50 19.02 13.04
CA PHE A 325 -16.22 18.46 13.50
C PHE A 325 -15.66 17.37 12.60
N HIS A 326 -14.40 17.51 12.20
CA HIS A 326 -13.62 16.42 11.61
C HIS A 326 -13.40 15.26 12.61
N LEU A 327 -13.03 14.08 12.10
CA LEU A 327 -13.00 12.84 12.87
C LEU A 327 -12.15 12.94 14.15
N PHE A 328 -10.92 13.48 14.06
CA PHE A 328 -10.05 13.60 15.24
C PHE A 328 -10.66 14.50 16.33
N GLU A 329 -11.36 15.57 15.94
CA GLU A 329 -12.03 16.45 16.89
C GLU A 329 -13.26 15.76 17.51
N TYR A 330 -14.00 14.98 16.72
CA TYR A 330 -15.08 14.15 17.23
C TYR A 330 -14.57 13.14 18.28
N LEU A 331 -13.49 12.41 17.97
CA LEU A 331 -12.88 11.45 18.88
C LEU A 331 -12.38 12.13 20.16
N ARG A 332 -11.78 13.32 20.05
CA ARG A 332 -11.31 14.10 21.22
C ARG A 332 -12.43 14.36 22.24
N ARG A 333 -13.61 14.71 21.75
CA ARG A 333 -14.79 15.06 22.57
C ARG A 333 -15.54 13.86 23.12
N HIS A 334 -15.69 12.80 22.33
CA HIS A 334 -16.60 11.69 22.66
C HIS A 334 -15.90 10.47 23.27
N CYS A 335 -14.57 10.40 23.18
CA CYS A 335 -13.83 9.36 23.88
C CYS A 335 -13.83 9.66 25.39
N THR A 336 -14.66 9.00 26.17
CA THR A 336 -14.62 9.10 27.64
C THR A 336 -13.64 8.07 28.22
N PRO A 337 -13.04 8.33 29.39
CA PRO A 337 -12.20 7.36 30.10
C PRO A 337 -12.90 6.04 30.40
#